data_AF-A0A2T4IFI3-F1
#
_entry.id   AF-A0A2T4IFI3-F1
#
_cell.length_a   1.000
_cell.length_b   1.000
_cell.length_c   1.000
_cell.angle_alpha   90.00
_cell.angle_beta   90.00
_cell.angle_gamma   90.00
#
_symmetry.space_group_name_H-M   'P 1'
#
loop_
_entity.id
_entity.type
_entity.pdbx_description
1 polymer ?
#
loop_
_entity_poly.entity_id
_entity_poly.type
_entity_poly.pdbx_seq_one_letter_code
_entity_poly.pdbx_strand_id
1 'polypeptide(L)'
;MHQPDLKLSSRAELQLCLARCFLPPSRQADFDALCTDLPADLRELNSSLAVLGDGEIDELCDTLSTLPDATTVLATYSRLFLSPPAPALLNLGFYLDGGLQGGSCQAIEDLFRTHGLARDPAFRDTADHLALYLQFVGWMLARAIDHQERAEHDAALAILGELHHSIVRHALPALQRLHAQILKAEDEYHLLPLYGKLCSLAHHALAADAMTVQHLLPQPAASTGLLDKPPPATAAPHLQEDSACTVCSRPFVPAGDLAGMIAVLRAQGLATDHMQVCPDCRAGAMGLSPMELPRMRKAG
;
A
#
# COMPACT_ATOMS: atom_id res chain seq x y z
N MET A 1 5.01 -20.77 -28.32
CA MET A 1 5.10 -20.86 -26.84
C MET A 1 5.37 -19.47 -26.26
N HIS A 2 4.54 -18.49 -26.62
CA HIS A 2 4.80 -17.07 -26.32
C HIS A 2 4.38 -16.70 -24.90
N GLN A 3 5.41 -16.56 -24.05
CA GLN A 3 5.74 -15.47 -23.13
C GLN A 3 4.63 -14.95 -22.19
N PRO A 4 4.41 -15.65 -21.06
CA PRO A 4 3.90 -15.01 -19.85
C PRO A 4 4.71 -13.77 -19.44
N ASP A 5 6.02 -13.72 -19.72
CA ASP A 5 6.95 -12.66 -19.29
C ASP A 5 6.62 -11.27 -19.87
N LEU A 6 6.23 -11.19 -21.14
CA LEU A 6 5.86 -9.91 -21.80
C LEU A 6 4.67 -9.24 -21.11
N LYS A 7 3.78 -10.01 -20.46
CA LYS A 7 2.61 -9.46 -19.80
C LYS A 7 2.92 -8.85 -18.44
N LEU A 8 3.98 -9.28 -17.76
CA LEU A 8 4.35 -8.71 -16.46
C LEU A 8 5.08 -7.37 -16.63
N SER A 9 5.91 -7.21 -17.67
CA SER A 9 6.59 -5.93 -17.95
C SER A 9 5.58 -4.83 -18.24
N SER A 10 4.65 -5.07 -19.18
CA SER A 10 3.62 -4.09 -19.52
C SER A 10 2.70 -3.77 -18.33
N ARG A 11 2.44 -4.73 -17.43
CA ARG A 11 1.72 -4.46 -16.18
C ARG A 11 2.53 -3.54 -15.26
N ALA A 12 3.83 -3.81 -15.09
CA ALA A 12 4.70 -2.95 -14.30
C ALA A 12 4.71 -1.50 -14.85
N GLU A 13 4.83 -1.35 -16.17
CA GLU A 13 4.77 -0.06 -16.87
C GLU A 13 3.43 0.64 -16.67
N LEU A 14 2.31 -0.09 -16.78
CA LEU A 14 0.97 0.46 -16.51
C LEU A 14 0.86 1.01 -15.08
N GLN A 15 1.35 0.28 -14.08
CA GLN A 15 1.30 0.74 -12.69
C GLN A 15 2.16 1.98 -12.47
N LEU A 16 3.33 2.06 -13.10
CA LEU A 16 4.19 3.25 -13.06
C LEU A 16 3.56 4.45 -13.78
N CYS A 17 2.89 4.22 -14.90
CA CYS A 17 2.15 5.23 -15.65
C CYS A 17 1.04 5.82 -14.76
N LEU A 18 0.19 4.96 -14.19
CA LEU A 18 -0.90 5.37 -13.29
C LEU A 18 -0.39 6.04 -12.00
N ALA A 19 0.74 5.58 -11.45
CA ALA A 19 1.33 6.18 -10.25
C ALA A 19 1.62 7.68 -10.42
N ARG A 20 2.09 8.10 -11.60
CA ARG A 20 2.41 9.50 -11.89
C ARG A 20 1.18 10.39 -11.85
N CYS A 21 0.01 9.87 -12.20
CA CYS A 21 -1.25 10.60 -12.21
C CYS A 21 -1.71 11.04 -10.81
N PHE A 22 -1.20 10.40 -9.75
CA PHE A 22 -1.56 10.70 -8.36
C PHE A 22 -0.52 11.57 -7.63
N LEU A 23 0.49 12.08 -8.35
CA LEU A 23 1.39 13.11 -7.84
C LEU A 23 0.83 14.51 -8.16
N PRO A 24 1.18 15.55 -7.37
CA PRO A 24 0.75 16.91 -7.66
C PRO A 24 1.30 17.37 -9.02
N PRO A 25 0.46 17.84 -9.97
CA PRO A 25 0.90 18.33 -11.28
C PRO A 25 1.47 19.75 -11.14
N SER A 26 2.65 19.85 -10.54
CA SER A 26 3.26 21.13 -10.13
C SER A 26 3.96 21.90 -11.25
N ARG A 27 4.19 21.26 -12.41
CA ARG A 27 4.90 21.84 -13.56
C ARG A 27 4.05 21.72 -14.83
N GLN A 28 4.28 22.61 -15.78
CA GLN A 28 3.63 22.55 -17.10
C GLN A 28 3.87 21.21 -17.80
N ALA A 29 5.09 20.66 -17.70
CA ALA A 29 5.42 19.36 -18.27
C ALA A 29 4.58 18.21 -17.68
N ASP A 30 4.14 18.30 -16.41
CA ASP A 30 3.29 17.28 -15.80
C ASP A 30 1.87 17.33 -16.42
N PHE A 31 1.37 18.52 -16.71
CA PHE A 31 0.11 18.72 -17.43
C PHE A 31 0.20 18.26 -18.89
N ASP A 32 1.27 18.61 -19.60
CA ASP A 32 1.46 18.20 -20.99
C ASP A 32 1.51 16.67 -21.11
N ALA A 33 2.23 16.00 -20.19
CA ALA A 33 2.28 14.55 -20.10
C ALA A 33 0.92 13.94 -19.76
N LEU A 34 0.15 14.55 -18.84
CA LEU A 34 -1.20 14.09 -18.50
C LEU A 34 -2.16 14.17 -19.71
N CYS A 35 -2.08 15.23 -20.51
CA CYS A 35 -2.99 15.46 -21.62
C CYS A 35 -2.58 14.74 -22.92
N THR A 36 -1.27 14.55 -23.13
CA THR A 36 -0.74 14.06 -24.41
C THR A 36 -0.18 12.64 -24.30
N ASP A 37 0.73 12.42 -23.36
CA ASP A 37 1.48 11.17 -23.26
C ASP A 37 0.64 10.07 -22.61
N LEU A 38 -0.06 10.38 -21.51
CA LEU A 38 -0.87 9.41 -20.76
C LEU A 38 -1.91 8.69 -21.64
N PRO A 39 -2.73 9.38 -22.47
CA PRO A 39 -3.64 8.69 -23.39
C PRO A 39 -2.96 7.72 -24.35
N ALA A 40 -1.79 8.09 -24.88
CA ALA A 40 -1.04 7.25 -25.81
C ALA A 40 -0.50 6.01 -25.10
N ASP A 41 0.16 6.21 -23.95
CA ASP A 41 0.71 5.15 -23.11
C ASP A 41 -0.39 4.16 -22.66
N LEU A 42 -1.53 4.67 -22.20
CA LEU A 42 -2.65 3.81 -21.78
C LEU A 42 -3.19 2.98 -22.93
N ARG A 43 -3.34 3.54 -24.14
CA ARG A 43 -3.81 2.79 -25.32
C ARG A 43 -2.80 1.74 -25.75
N GLU A 44 -1.52 2.10 -25.80
CA GLU A 44 -0.44 1.17 -26.15
C GLU A 44 -0.39 -0.01 -25.18
N LEU A 45 -0.32 0.28 -23.87
CA LEU A 45 -0.29 -0.75 -22.83
C LEU A 45 -1.57 -1.60 -22.86
N ASN A 46 -2.76 -0.99 -22.99
CA ASN A 46 -4.02 -1.72 -22.98
C ASN A 46 -4.21 -2.59 -24.23
N SER A 47 -3.61 -2.23 -25.37
CA SER A 47 -3.65 -3.07 -26.59
C SER A 47 -3.04 -4.46 -26.38
N SER A 48 -2.06 -4.57 -25.47
CA SER A 48 -1.39 -5.83 -25.13
C SER A 48 -2.01 -6.53 -23.91
N LEU A 49 -2.48 -5.74 -22.93
CA LEU A 49 -2.94 -6.24 -21.65
C LEU A 49 -4.44 -6.59 -21.65
N ALA A 50 -5.26 -5.82 -22.38
CA ALA A 50 -6.72 -5.87 -22.38
C ALA A 50 -7.31 -5.88 -20.95
N VAL A 51 -6.82 -4.97 -20.08
CA VAL A 51 -7.21 -4.89 -18.66
C VAL A 51 -8.14 -3.72 -18.35
N LEU A 52 -8.10 -2.67 -19.17
CA LEU A 52 -9.00 -1.51 -19.08
C LEU A 52 -10.07 -1.63 -20.18
N GLY A 53 -11.28 -1.16 -19.89
CA GLY A 53 -12.32 -1.08 -20.93
C GLY A 53 -11.96 0.00 -21.96
N ASP A 54 -12.12 -0.27 -23.26
CA ASP A 54 -11.83 0.71 -24.31
C ASP A 54 -12.61 2.02 -24.09
N GLY A 55 -13.86 1.93 -23.65
CA GLY A 55 -14.68 3.10 -23.31
C GLY A 55 -14.13 3.92 -22.13
N GLU A 56 -13.42 3.32 -21.18
CA GLU A 56 -12.87 4.06 -20.03
C GLU A 56 -11.71 4.97 -20.44
N ILE A 57 -10.85 4.50 -21.35
CA ILE A 57 -9.74 5.30 -21.87
C ILE A 57 -10.29 6.43 -22.73
N ASP A 58 -11.28 6.17 -23.57
CA ASP A 58 -11.90 7.21 -24.40
C ASP A 58 -12.62 8.27 -23.56
N GLU A 59 -13.36 7.88 -22.51
CA GLU A 59 -13.97 8.82 -21.58
C GLU A 59 -12.94 9.69 -20.81
N LEU A 60 -11.78 9.10 -20.46
CA LEU A 60 -10.68 9.87 -19.89
C LEU A 60 -10.13 10.86 -20.92
N CYS A 61 -9.93 10.45 -22.18
CA CYS A 61 -9.45 11.32 -23.24
C CYS A 61 -10.39 12.50 -23.49
N ASP A 62 -11.70 12.24 -23.51
CA ASP A 62 -12.71 13.28 -23.64
C ASP A 62 -12.58 14.29 -22.49
N THR A 63 -12.43 13.80 -21.26
CA THR A 63 -12.23 14.65 -20.08
C THR A 63 -10.95 15.49 -20.19
N LEU A 64 -9.83 14.86 -20.57
CA LEU A 64 -8.53 15.53 -20.75
C LEU A 64 -8.58 16.63 -21.81
N SER A 65 -9.32 16.39 -22.92
CA SER A 65 -9.46 17.37 -24.01
C SER A 65 -10.20 18.64 -23.60
N THR A 66 -10.97 18.59 -22.51
CA THR A 66 -11.72 19.74 -21.97
C THR A 66 -10.97 20.50 -20.89
N LEU A 67 -9.78 20.04 -20.48
CA LEU A 67 -9.01 20.69 -19.43
C LEU A 67 -8.52 22.07 -19.88
N PRO A 68 -8.79 23.15 -19.12
CA PRO A 68 -8.39 24.49 -19.54
C PRO A 68 -6.87 24.71 -19.51
N ASP A 69 -6.23 24.34 -18.40
CA ASP A 69 -4.81 24.58 -18.16
C ASP A 69 -4.28 23.79 -16.94
N ALA A 70 -2.96 23.81 -16.75
CA ALA A 70 -2.27 23.19 -15.62
C ALA A 70 -2.71 23.73 -14.25
N THR A 71 -3.07 25.01 -14.17
CA THR A 71 -3.52 25.65 -12.92
C THR A 71 -4.84 25.07 -12.44
N THR A 72 -5.76 24.81 -13.37
CA THR A 72 -7.06 24.20 -13.11
C THR A 72 -6.88 22.80 -12.56
N VAL A 73 -6.02 21.98 -13.17
CA VAL A 73 -5.74 20.61 -12.68
C VAL A 73 -5.10 20.64 -11.29
N LEU A 74 -4.12 21.53 -11.05
CA LEU A 74 -3.49 21.66 -9.74
C LEU A 74 -4.48 22.16 -8.67
N ALA A 75 -5.41 23.05 -9.03
CA ALA A 75 -6.45 23.51 -8.13
C ALA A 75 -7.42 22.37 -7.77
N THR A 76 -7.83 21.57 -8.76
CA THR A 76 -8.63 20.35 -8.53
C THR A 76 -7.90 19.36 -7.63
N TYR A 77 -6.63 19.05 -7.91
CA TYR A 77 -5.80 18.18 -7.06
C TYR A 77 -5.71 18.71 -5.62
N SER A 78 -5.40 20.00 -5.47
CA SER A 78 -5.23 20.63 -4.16
C SER A 78 -6.53 20.64 -3.35
N ARG A 79 -7.67 20.81 -4.02
CA ARG A 79 -9.00 20.76 -3.40
C ARG A 79 -9.39 19.37 -2.95
N LEU A 80 -9.05 18.34 -3.73
CA LEU A 80 -9.38 16.95 -3.41
C LEU A 80 -8.47 16.37 -2.32
N PHE A 81 -7.16 16.58 -2.42
CA PHE A 81 -6.18 15.77 -1.70
C PHE A 81 -5.38 16.54 -0.64
N LEU A 82 -5.22 17.86 -0.77
CA LEU A 82 -4.25 18.61 0.04
C LEU A 82 -4.88 19.58 1.05
N SER A 83 -5.95 20.29 0.66
CA SER A 83 -6.48 21.42 1.44
C SER A 83 -7.40 20.97 2.57
N PRO A 84 -7.08 21.24 3.86
CA PRO A 84 -7.92 20.80 4.97
C PRO A 84 -9.31 21.48 5.01
N PRO A 85 -10.39 20.75 5.34
CA PRO A 85 -10.44 19.28 5.42
C PRO A 85 -10.36 18.68 4.01
N ALA A 86 -9.37 17.83 3.76
CA ALA A 86 -9.22 17.17 2.46
C ALA A 86 -10.32 16.10 2.33
N PRO A 87 -11.19 16.17 1.31
CA PRO A 87 -12.33 15.26 1.18
C PRO A 87 -11.93 13.84 0.80
N ALA A 88 -10.80 13.65 0.13
CA ALA A 88 -10.28 12.34 -0.26
C ALA A 88 -8.77 12.32 0.00
N LEU A 89 -8.28 11.53 0.96
CA LEU A 89 -6.84 11.41 1.21
C LEU A 89 -6.25 10.34 0.28
N LEU A 90 -5.03 10.51 -0.23
CA LEU A 90 -4.42 9.48 -1.09
C LEU A 90 -3.77 8.34 -0.29
N ASN A 91 -3.88 8.36 1.03
CA ASN A 91 -3.31 7.36 1.94
C ASN A 91 -4.27 6.18 2.11
N LEU A 92 -3.90 5.01 1.60
CA LEU A 92 -4.77 3.83 1.58
C LEU A 92 -5.16 3.36 2.99
N GLY A 93 -4.23 3.41 3.95
CA GLY A 93 -4.44 3.04 5.34
C GLY A 93 -5.51 3.87 6.03
N PHE A 94 -5.72 5.13 5.63
CA PHE A 94 -6.82 5.95 6.15
C PHE A 94 -8.18 5.28 5.92
N TYR A 95 -8.38 4.68 4.75
CA TYR A 95 -9.65 4.02 4.41
C TYR A 95 -9.80 2.65 5.04
N LEU A 96 -8.72 2.03 5.51
CA LEU A 96 -8.75 0.70 6.14
C LEU A 96 -8.90 0.83 7.65
N ASP A 97 -8.15 1.75 8.26
CA ASP A 97 -7.99 1.86 9.70
C ASP A 97 -8.71 3.08 10.30
N GLY A 98 -9.16 4.02 9.47
CA GLY A 98 -9.81 5.27 9.92
C GLY A 98 -8.84 6.36 10.36
N GLY A 99 -7.53 6.23 10.08
CA GLY A 99 -6.51 7.22 10.42
C GLY A 99 -5.21 7.08 9.62
N LEU A 100 -4.43 8.17 9.52
CA LEU A 100 -3.21 8.26 8.68
C LEU A 100 -2.02 7.41 9.15
N GLN A 101 -2.00 6.99 10.41
CA GLN A 101 -0.91 6.18 10.99
C GLN A 101 -1.46 4.89 11.60
N GLY A 102 -2.45 4.29 10.93
CA GLY A 102 -3.01 3.00 11.32
C GLY A 102 -2.06 1.82 11.00
N GLY A 103 -2.46 0.63 11.43
CA GLY A 103 -1.67 -0.60 11.25
C GLY A 103 -1.41 -0.96 9.79
N SER A 104 -2.30 -0.56 8.86
CA SER A 104 -2.14 -0.79 7.43
C SER A 104 -1.01 0.05 6.82
N CYS A 105 -0.81 1.28 7.29
CA CYS A 105 0.33 2.10 6.85
C CYS A 105 1.66 1.44 7.25
N GLN A 106 1.77 0.98 8.50
CA GLN A 106 2.96 0.26 8.97
C GLN A 106 3.18 -1.05 8.19
N ALA A 107 2.11 -1.81 7.94
CA ALA A 107 2.21 -3.05 7.17
C ALA A 107 2.72 -2.81 5.74
N ILE A 108 2.28 -1.75 5.07
CA ILE A 108 2.77 -1.37 3.74
C ILE A 108 4.25 -0.95 3.81
N GLU A 109 4.65 -0.18 4.83
CA GLU A 109 6.05 0.22 5.01
C GLU A 109 6.96 -0.99 5.29
N ASP A 110 6.51 -1.94 6.09
CA ASP A 110 7.23 -3.17 6.39
C ASP A 110 7.39 -4.05 5.13
N LEU A 111 6.39 -4.06 4.24
CA LEU A 111 6.49 -4.69 2.92
C LEU A 111 7.59 -4.02 2.09
N PHE A 112 7.63 -2.69 1.99
CA PHE A 112 8.68 -1.99 1.24
C PHE A 112 10.08 -2.36 1.78
N ARG A 113 10.23 -2.38 3.11
CA ARG A 113 11.49 -2.70 3.78
C ARG A 113 11.94 -4.14 3.55
N THR A 114 11.02 -5.10 3.61
CA THR A 114 11.28 -6.53 3.33
C THR A 114 11.85 -6.71 1.93
N HIS A 115 11.42 -5.85 1.02
CA HIS A 115 11.82 -5.80 -0.38
C HIS A 115 13.05 -4.93 -0.65
N GLY A 116 13.65 -4.34 0.39
CA GLY A 116 14.87 -3.52 0.28
C GLY A 116 14.61 -2.11 -0.24
N LEU A 117 13.36 -1.64 -0.19
CA LEU A 117 12.98 -0.29 -0.58
C LEU A 117 12.91 0.63 0.64
N ALA A 118 13.35 1.87 0.44
CA ALA A 118 13.20 2.95 1.39
C ALA A 118 12.49 4.13 0.71
N ARG A 119 11.63 4.82 1.46
CA ARG A 119 10.97 6.04 0.98
C ARG A 119 12.01 7.14 0.81
N ASP A 120 11.91 7.89 -0.28
CA ASP A 120 12.70 9.10 -0.48
C ASP A 120 12.41 10.10 0.66
N PRO A 121 13.42 10.59 1.41
CA PRO A 121 13.25 11.61 2.43
C PRO A 121 12.59 12.91 1.93
N ALA A 122 12.70 13.20 0.63
CA ALA A 122 12.05 14.35 0.00
C ALA A 122 10.55 14.15 -0.21
N PHE A 123 10.05 12.90 -0.20
CA PHE A 123 8.63 12.61 -0.34
C PHE A 123 7.91 12.81 1.00
N ARG A 124 7.10 13.89 1.07
CA ARG A 124 6.48 14.38 2.31
C ARG A 124 5.13 13.73 2.63
N ASP A 125 4.98 12.43 2.36
CA ASP A 125 3.75 11.68 2.64
C ASP A 125 4.04 10.22 3.05
N THR A 126 3.11 9.52 3.67
CA THR A 126 3.32 8.17 4.23
C THR A 126 3.46 7.09 3.14
N ALA A 127 3.98 5.92 3.54
CA ALA A 127 4.29 4.82 2.62
C ALA A 127 3.06 4.25 1.89
N ASP A 128 1.87 4.43 2.47
CA ASP A 128 0.59 4.01 1.91
C ASP A 128 -0.04 5.05 0.97
N HIS A 129 0.67 6.12 0.59
CA HIS A 129 0.22 7.02 -0.46
C HIS A 129 0.07 6.27 -1.79
N LEU A 130 -1.08 6.41 -2.46
CA LEU A 130 -1.46 5.65 -3.66
C LEU A 130 -0.37 5.65 -4.74
N ALA A 131 0.24 6.81 -5.04
CA ALA A 131 1.34 6.89 -6.01
C ALA A 131 2.54 6.00 -5.64
N LEU A 132 2.96 5.97 -4.36
CA LEU A 132 4.06 5.11 -3.91
C LEU A 132 3.65 3.63 -3.94
N TYR A 133 2.41 3.34 -3.57
CA TYR A 133 1.90 1.98 -3.61
C TYR A 133 1.89 1.43 -5.04
N LEU A 134 1.40 2.20 -6.02
CA LEU A 134 1.42 1.79 -7.44
C LEU A 134 2.86 1.61 -7.96
N GLN A 135 3.80 2.47 -7.56
CA GLN A 135 5.23 2.26 -7.87
C GLN A 135 5.77 0.98 -7.27
N PHE A 136 5.40 0.66 -6.02
CA PHE A 136 5.77 -0.59 -5.38
C PHE A 136 5.22 -1.81 -6.12
N VAL A 137 3.96 -1.78 -6.57
CA VAL A 137 3.38 -2.85 -7.40
C VAL A 137 4.20 -3.04 -8.69
N GLY A 138 4.53 -1.96 -9.41
CA GLY A 138 5.36 -2.04 -10.60
C GLY A 138 6.75 -2.63 -10.33
N TRP A 139 7.37 -2.23 -9.21
CA TRP A 139 8.66 -2.77 -8.77
C TRP A 139 8.59 -4.27 -8.43
N MET A 140 7.52 -4.72 -7.74
CA MET A 140 7.32 -6.13 -7.39
C MET A 140 7.18 -7.00 -8.64
N LEU A 141 6.45 -6.52 -9.64
CA LEU A 141 6.31 -7.19 -10.94
C LEU A 141 7.65 -7.29 -11.66
N ALA A 142 8.42 -6.20 -11.72
CA ALA A 142 9.76 -6.20 -12.32
C ALA A 142 10.71 -7.17 -11.61
N ARG A 143 10.67 -7.22 -10.27
CA ARG A 143 11.50 -8.14 -9.50
C ARG A 143 11.10 -9.60 -9.72
N ALA A 144 9.82 -9.90 -9.88
CA ALA A 144 9.37 -11.24 -10.24
C ALA A 144 9.93 -11.67 -11.61
N ILE A 145 9.98 -10.76 -12.59
CA ILE A 145 10.61 -11.00 -13.91
C ILE A 145 12.10 -11.30 -13.74
N ASP A 146 12.84 -10.50 -12.97
CA ASP A 146 14.28 -10.74 -12.73
C ASP A 146 14.56 -12.14 -12.17
N HIS A 147 13.72 -12.63 -11.24
CA HIS A 147 13.84 -13.98 -10.69
C HIS A 147 13.46 -15.05 -11.74
N GLN A 148 12.46 -14.81 -12.58
CA GLN A 148 12.10 -15.71 -13.68
C GLN A 148 13.24 -15.87 -14.69
N GLU A 149 13.89 -14.76 -15.09
CA GLU A 149 15.02 -14.78 -16.03
C GLU A 149 16.23 -15.56 -15.48
N ARG A 150 16.39 -15.60 -14.15
CA ARG A 150 17.42 -16.40 -13.45
C ARG A 150 17.01 -17.85 -13.17
N ALA A 151 15.84 -18.27 -13.65
CA ALA A 151 15.21 -19.56 -13.36
C ALA A 151 14.89 -19.81 -11.86
N GLU A 152 14.77 -18.76 -11.06
CA GLU A 152 14.43 -18.79 -9.64
C GLU A 152 12.90 -18.74 -9.43
N HIS A 153 12.20 -19.73 -10.00
CA HIS A 153 10.73 -19.74 -10.11
C HIS A 153 10.01 -19.62 -8.76
N ASP A 154 10.48 -20.33 -7.73
CA ASP A 154 9.87 -20.28 -6.40
C ASP A 154 9.96 -18.89 -5.76
N ALA A 155 11.07 -18.18 -5.99
CA ALA A 155 11.26 -16.81 -5.51
C ALA A 155 10.32 -15.84 -6.24
N ALA A 156 10.16 -15.99 -7.56
CA ALA A 156 9.21 -15.20 -8.34
C ALA A 156 7.76 -15.42 -7.84
N LEU A 157 7.36 -16.68 -7.60
CA LEU A 157 6.03 -17.00 -7.08
C LEU A 157 5.81 -16.46 -5.65
N ALA A 158 6.83 -16.47 -4.80
CA ALA A 158 6.75 -15.89 -3.46
C ALA A 158 6.46 -14.37 -3.52
N ILE A 159 7.20 -13.64 -4.36
CA ILE A 159 7.01 -12.19 -4.58
C ILE A 159 5.60 -11.91 -5.11
N LEU A 160 5.16 -12.68 -6.11
CA LEU A 160 3.81 -12.56 -6.66
C LEU A 160 2.73 -12.88 -5.61
N GLY A 161 2.97 -13.86 -4.73
CA GLY A 161 2.06 -14.21 -3.64
C GLY A 161 1.88 -13.06 -2.64
N GLU A 162 2.98 -12.44 -2.22
CA GLU A 162 2.96 -11.26 -1.36
C GLU A 162 2.29 -10.06 -2.02
N LEU A 163 2.57 -9.84 -3.31
CA LEU A 163 1.94 -8.77 -4.09
C LEU A 163 0.42 -8.96 -4.14
N HIS A 164 -0.05 -10.16 -4.52
CA HIS A 164 -1.48 -10.48 -4.56
C HIS A 164 -2.15 -10.23 -3.21
N HIS A 165 -1.55 -10.75 -2.14
CA HIS A 165 -2.07 -10.55 -0.79
C HIS A 165 -2.15 -9.06 -0.43
N SER A 166 -1.12 -8.29 -0.76
CA SER A 166 -1.11 -6.85 -0.53
C SER A 166 -2.21 -6.12 -1.30
N ILE A 167 -2.37 -6.42 -2.60
CA ILE A 167 -3.40 -5.79 -3.45
C ILE A 167 -4.81 -6.08 -2.92
N VAL A 168 -5.11 -7.35 -2.65
CA VAL A 168 -6.43 -7.79 -2.20
C VAL A 168 -6.76 -7.27 -0.80
N ARG A 169 -5.77 -7.26 0.11
CA ARG A 169 -5.98 -6.87 1.49
C ARG A 169 -5.98 -5.36 1.70
N HIS A 170 -5.09 -4.63 1.01
CA HIS A 170 -4.86 -3.22 1.26
C HIS A 170 -5.41 -2.34 0.14
N ALA A 171 -5.03 -2.60 -1.11
CA ALA A 171 -5.31 -1.68 -2.20
C ALA A 171 -6.77 -1.66 -2.62
N LEU A 172 -7.33 -2.78 -3.07
CA LEU A 172 -8.69 -2.83 -3.63
C LEU A 172 -9.76 -2.27 -2.67
N PRO A 173 -9.86 -2.71 -1.40
CA PRO A 173 -10.86 -2.16 -0.47
C PRO A 173 -10.65 -0.67 -0.18
N ALA A 174 -9.40 -0.19 -0.12
CA ALA A 174 -9.11 1.22 0.11
C ALA A 174 -9.45 2.07 -1.12
N LEU A 175 -9.05 1.64 -2.33
CA LEU A 175 -9.35 2.34 -3.58
C LEU A 175 -10.85 2.43 -3.84
N GLN A 176 -11.62 1.40 -3.51
CA GLN A 176 -13.09 1.46 -3.63
C GLN A 176 -13.68 2.60 -2.78
N ARG A 177 -13.19 2.76 -1.53
CA ARG A 177 -13.65 3.83 -0.62
C ARG A 177 -13.12 5.20 -1.06
N LEU A 178 -11.86 5.27 -1.49
CA LEU A 178 -11.24 6.47 -2.04
C LEU A 178 -12.02 6.97 -3.26
N HIS A 179 -12.31 6.09 -4.22
CA HIS A 179 -13.07 6.42 -5.42
C HIS A 179 -14.44 7.02 -5.07
N ALA A 180 -15.16 6.41 -4.11
CA ALA A 180 -16.44 6.94 -3.65
C ALA A 180 -16.31 8.35 -3.02
N GLN A 181 -15.25 8.63 -2.26
CA GLN A 181 -15.01 9.98 -1.73
C GLN A 181 -14.63 10.99 -2.81
N ILE A 182 -13.83 10.58 -3.80
CA ILE A 182 -13.48 11.44 -4.94
C ILE A 182 -14.75 11.82 -5.71
N LEU A 183 -15.57 10.85 -6.11
CA LEU A 183 -16.80 11.11 -6.85
C LEU A 183 -17.75 12.04 -6.09
N LYS A 184 -17.91 11.80 -4.78
CA LYS A 184 -18.72 12.67 -3.92
C LYS A 184 -18.16 14.10 -3.90
N ALA A 185 -16.85 14.26 -3.76
CA ALA A 185 -16.21 15.56 -3.68
C ALA A 185 -16.23 16.30 -5.03
N GLU A 186 -16.06 15.60 -6.14
CA GLU A 186 -16.17 16.16 -7.48
C GLU A 186 -17.59 16.71 -7.73
N ASP A 187 -18.62 15.98 -7.32
CA ASP A 187 -20.01 16.45 -7.39
C ASP A 187 -20.27 17.64 -6.45
N GLU A 188 -19.94 17.50 -5.16
CA GLU A 188 -20.22 18.50 -4.12
C GLU A 188 -19.51 19.83 -4.36
N TYR A 189 -18.28 19.80 -4.89
CA TYR A 189 -17.48 21.00 -5.18
C TYR A 189 -17.51 21.41 -6.66
N HIS A 190 -18.30 20.73 -7.50
CA HIS A 190 -18.39 20.96 -8.95
C HIS A 190 -17.00 20.96 -9.63
N LEU A 191 -16.19 19.97 -9.28
CA LEU A 191 -14.85 19.80 -9.86
C LEU A 191 -14.93 18.98 -11.16
N LEU A 192 -13.86 19.05 -11.94
CA LEU A 192 -13.70 18.22 -13.13
C LEU A 192 -13.64 16.74 -12.74
N PRO A 193 -14.34 15.83 -13.45
CA PRO A 193 -14.42 14.39 -13.13
C PRO A 193 -13.16 13.63 -13.57
N LEU A 194 -11.99 14.21 -13.33
CA LEU A 194 -10.69 13.69 -13.78
C LEU A 194 -10.18 12.61 -12.84
N TYR A 195 -10.13 12.90 -11.53
CA TYR A 195 -9.51 12.01 -10.57
C TYR A 195 -10.40 10.82 -10.23
N GLY A 196 -11.73 10.96 -10.34
CA GLY A 196 -12.65 9.83 -10.27
C GLY A 196 -12.33 8.80 -11.35
N LYS A 197 -12.16 9.25 -12.60
CA LYS A 197 -11.79 8.38 -13.74
C LYS A 197 -10.42 7.73 -13.56
N LEU A 198 -9.40 8.51 -13.18
CA LEU A 198 -8.06 7.97 -12.91
C LEU A 198 -8.07 6.93 -11.77
N CYS A 199 -8.84 7.16 -10.70
CA CYS A 199 -8.99 6.22 -9.59
C CYS A 199 -9.70 4.93 -10.03
N SER A 200 -10.71 5.03 -10.91
CA SER A 200 -11.37 3.86 -11.49
C SER A 200 -10.40 3.01 -12.31
N LEU A 201 -9.60 3.63 -13.19
CA LEU A 201 -8.58 2.94 -13.98
C LEU A 201 -7.54 2.24 -13.10
N ALA A 202 -7.06 2.92 -12.05
CA ALA A 202 -6.13 2.32 -11.08
C ALA A 202 -6.73 1.12 -10.35
N HIS A 203 -8.00 1.21 -9.95
CA HIS A 203 -8.71 0.10 -9.34
C HIS A 203 -8.87 -1.09 -10.29
N HIS A 204 -9.26 -0.85 -11.55
CA HIS A 204 -9.37 -1.92 -12.56
C HIS A 204 -8.02 -2.56 -12.89
N ALA A 205 -6.96 -1.77 -13.06
CA ALA A 205 -5.62 -2.28 -13.30
C ALA A 205 -5.16 -3.20 -12.15
N LEU A 206 -5.31 -2.76 -10.90
CA LEU A 206 -4.96 -3.57 -9.72
C LEU A 206 -5.82 -4.82 -9.57
N ALA A 207 -7.12 -4.74 -9.88
CA ALA A 207 -8.01 -5.91 -9.85
C ALA A 207 -7.60 -6.94 -10.90
N ALA A 208 -7.27 -6.50 -12.12
CA ALA A 208 -6.78 -7.35 -13.18
C ALA A 208 -5.41 -7.97 -12.85
N ASP A 209 -4.52 -7.22 -12.21
CA ASP A 209 -3.24 -7.73 -11.71
C ASP A 209 -3.46 -8.80 -10.64
N ALA A 210 -4.31 -8.55 -9.64
CA ALA A 210 -4.63 -9.53 -8.61
C ALA A 210 -5.19 -10.83 -9.22
N MET A 211 -6.14 -10.74 -10.15
CA MET A 211 -6.67 -11.91 -10.85
C MET A 211 -5.60 -12.66 -11.63
N THR A 212 -4.76 -11.94 -12.38
CA THR A 212 -3.68 -12.54 -13.18
C THR A 212 -2.69 -13.27 -12.29
N VAL A 213 -2.26 -12.62 -11.21
CA VAL A 213 -1.32 -13.22 -10.27
C VAL A 213 -1.94 -14.43 -9.57
N GLN A 214 -3.20 -14.36 -9.15
CA GLN A 214 -3.90 -15.50 -8.55
C GLN A 214 -3.93 -16.74 -9.47
N HIS A 215 -3.99 -16.56 -10.79
CA HIS A 215 -3.90 -17.66 -11.75
C HIS A 215 -2.49 -18.25 -11.90
N LEU A 216 -1.44 -17.48 -11.59
CA LEU A 216 -0.05 -17.94 -11.60
C LEU A 216 0.33 -18.66 -10.30
N LEU A 217 -0.30 -18.29 -9.19
CA LEU A 217 0.00 -18.89 -7.89
C LEU A 217 -0.44 -20.36 -7.83
N PRO A 218 0.30 -21.22 -7.11
CA PRO A 218 -0.12 -22.58 -6.84
C PRO A 218 -1.51 -22.57 -6.21
N GLN A 219 -2.46 -23.27 -6.82
CA GLN A 219 -3.74 -23.55 -6.18
C GLN A 219 -3.42 -24.30 -4.89
N PRO A 220 -3.93 -23.85 -3.72
CA PRO A 220 -3.79 -24.65 -2.51
C PRO A 220 -4.36 -26.02 -2.84
N ALA A 221 -3.53 -27.07 -2.77
CA ALA A 221 -3.96 -28.43 -3.04
C ALA A 221 -5.25 -28.63 -2.25
N ALA A 222 -6.36 -28.91 -2.95
CA ALA A 222 -7.67 -28.99 -2.33
C ALA A 222 -7.54 -29.94 -1.14
N SER A 223 -7.45 -29.36 0.07
CA SER A 223 -7.31 -30.14 1.28
C SER A 223 -8.65 -30.78 1.48
N THR A 224 -8.80 -31.99 0.94
CA THR A 224 -9.87 -32.92 1.25
C THR A 224 -9.75 -33.45 2.68
N GLY A 225 -8.72 -33.04 3.42
CA GLY A 225 -8.65 -33.19 4.87
C GLY A 225 -9.64 -32.22 5.52
N LEU A 226 -10.65 -32.79 6.18
CA LEU A 226 -11.37 -32.12 7.26
C LEU A 226 -10.38 -31.27 8.05
N LEU A 227 -10.65 -29.98 8.14
CA LEU A 227 -10.07 -29.12 9.16
C LEU A 227 -10.45 -29.73 10.52
N ASP A 228 -9.58 -30.60 11.05
CA ASP A 228 -9.44 -30.76 12.48
C ASP A 228 -9.07 -29.38 12.99
N LYS A 229 -10.11 -28.65 13.40
CA LYS A 229 -10.02 -27.43 14.17
C LYS A 229 -8.98 -27.72 15.24
N PRO A 230 -7.81 -27.04 15.25
CA PRO A 230 -6.87 -27.24 16.34
C PRO A 230 -7.66 -27.04 17.62
N PRO A 231 -7.61 -28.01 18.56
CA PRO A 231 -8.40 -27.92 19.78
C PRO A 231 -8.14 -26.54 20.37
N PRO A 232 -9.19 -25.83 20.83
CA PRO A 232 -9.00 -24.51 21.42
C PRO A 232 -7.88 -24.65 22.43
N ALA A 233 -6.80 -23.89 22.23
CA ALA A 233 -5.70 -23.87 23.16
C ALA A 233 -6.30 -23.58 24.52
N THR A 234 -6.34 -24.59 25.39
CA THR A 234 -6.81 -24.44 26.75
C THR A 234 -5.96 -23.33 27.34
N ALA A 235 -6.62 -22.21 27.64
CA ALA A 235 -6.00 -21.04 28.24
C ALA A 235 -5.21 -21.52 29.47
N ALA A 236 -3.90 -21.65 29.31
CA ALA A 236 -3.03 -21.86 30.43
C ALA A 236 -3.16 -20.61 31.30
N PRO A 237 -3.30 -20.76 32.64
CA PRO A 237 -3.40 -19.62 33.53
C PRO A 237 -2.21 -18.69 33.26
N HIS A 238 -2.51 -17.46 32.82
CA HIS A 238 -1.52 -16.43 32.58
C HIS A 238 -0.81 -16.09 33.89
N LEU A 239 0.32 -16.73 34.14
CA LEU A 239 1.31 -16.23 35.08
C LEU A 239 1.97 -15.04 34.40
N GLN A 240 1.57 -13.84 34.81
CA GLN A 240 2.26 -12.59 34.47
C GLN A 240 3.64 -12.63 35.14
N GLU A 241 4.62 -13.20 34.46
CA GLU A 241 6.01 -13.13 34.90
C GLU A 241 6.58 -11.77 34.49
N ASP A 242 6.98 -10.98 35.49
CA ASP A 242 7.68 -9.71 35.28
C ASP A 242 8.97 -9.98 34.49
N SER A 243 9.08 -9.38 33.29
CA SER A 243 10.27 -9.47 32.46
C SER A 243 11.09 -8.19 32.57
N ALA A 244 12.42 -8.31 32.67
CA ALA A 244 13.31 -7.15 32.71
C ALA A 244 13.74 -6.73 31.30
N CYS A 245 13.73 -5.43 31.02
CA CYS A 245 14.18 -4.92 29.73
C CYS A 245 15.69 -5.12 29.53
N THR A 246 16.11 -5.66 28.39
CA THR A 246 17.54 -5.87 28.08
C THR A 246 18.32 -4.56 27.86
N VAL A 247 17.64 -3.44 27.63
CA VAL A 247 18.25 -2.12 27.41
C VAL A 247 18.33 -1.29 28.68
N CYS A 248 17.22 -1.14 29.42
CA CYS A 248 17.17 -0.29 30.61
C CYS A 248 17.06 -1.04 31.94
N SER A 249 16.99 -2.38 31.91
CA SER A 249 16.84 -3.27 33.07
C SER A 249 15.58 -3.06 33.91
N ARG A 250 14.65 -2.18 33.49
CA ARG A 250 13.38 -1.96 34.20
C ARG A 250 12.43 -3.13 33.96
N PRO A 251 11.69 -3.58 34.98
CA PRO A 251 10.63 -4.57 34.80
C PRO A 251 9.51 -3.99 33.93
N PHE A 252 8.98 -4.80 33.03
CA PHE A 252 7.78 -4.48 32.26
C PHE A 252 6.96 -5.74 32.02
N VAL A 253 5.65 -5.58 31.86
CA VAL A 253 4.73 -6.68 31.54
C VAL A 253 4.58 -6.73 30.03
N PRO A 254 5.03 -7.80 29.34
CA PRO A 254 4.76 -7.99 27.93
C PRO A 254 3.24 -8.09 27.69
N ALA A 255 2.75 -7.53 26.59
CA ALA A 255 1.36 -7.80 26.16
C ALA A 255 1.17 -9.32 25.99
N GLY A 256 -0.04 -9.83 26.26
CA GLY A 256 -0.33 -11.27 26.30
C GLY A 256 0.16 -12.02 25.05
N ASP A 257 0.00 -11.42 23.88
CA ASP A 257 0.45 -11.99 22.60
C ASP A 257 1.98 -12.06 22.48
N LEU A 258 2.70 -11.07 23.01
CA LEU A 258 4.16 -11.03 23.02
C LEU A 258 4.75 -12.09 23.95
N ALA A 259 4.13 -12.32 25.11
CA ALA A 259 4.51 -13.39 26.03
C ALA A 259 4.33 -14.78 25.39
N GLY A 260 3.21 -14.98 24.67
CA GLY A 260 2.96 -16.21 23.92
C GLY A 260 4.03 -16.48 22.86
N MET A 261 4.40 -15.48 22.06
CA MET A 261 5.46 -15.61 21.04
C MET A 261 6.83 -15.92 21.66
N ILE A 262 7.20 -15.24 22.76
CA ILE A 262 8.48 -15.50 23.45
C ILE A 262 8.53 -16.96 23.95
N ALA A 263 7.43 -17.47 24.50
CA ALA A 263 7.36 -18.85 24.97
C ALA A 263 7.54 -19.87 23.83
N VAL A 264 6.86 -19.65 22.69
CA VAL A 264 6.97 -20.51 21.49
C VAL A 264 8.40 -20.51 20.94
N LEU A 265 9.02 -19.34 20.80
CA LEU A 265 10.37 -19.22 20.25
C LEU A 265 11.43 -19.85 21.17
N ARG A 266 11.30 -19.68 22.50
CA ARG A 266 12.17 -20.36 23.47
C ARG A 266 12.02 -21.87 23.41
N ALA A 267 10.80 -22.39 23.28
CA ALA A 267 10.57 -23.83 23.15
C ALA A 267 11.21 -24.41 21.88
N GLN A 268 11.41 -23.59 20.85
CA GLN A 268 12.10 -23.94 19.60
C GLN A 268 13.63 -23.70 19.67
N GLY A 269 14.17 -23.27 20.81
CA GLY A 269 15.60 -22.99 20.97
C GLY A 269 16.08 -21.71 20.28
N LEU A 270 15.17 -20.81 19.91
CA LEU A 270 15.49 -19.55 19.25
C LEU A 270 15.74 -18.43 20.28
N ALA A 271 16.69 -17.55 19.96
CA ALA A 271 17.02 -16.41 20.81
C ALA A 271 15.87 -15.37 20.81
N THR A 272 15.49 -14.92 22.01
CA THR A 272 14.36 -13.99 22.21
C THR A 272 14.79 -12.68 22.86
N ASP A 273 16.09 -12.41 22.95
CA ASP A 273 16.64 -11.26 23.67
C ASP A 273 16.21 -9.92 23.05
N HIS A 274 16.02 -9.89 21.73
CA HIS A 274 15.52 -8.73 21.00
C HIS A 274 14.04 -8.43 21.26
N MET A 275 13.27 -9.39 21.78
CA MET A 275 11.86 -9.21 22.13
C MET A 275 11.65 -8.71 23.56
N GLN A 276 12.72 -8.69 24.37
CA GLN A 276 12.72 -8.24 25.78
C GLN A 276 13.06 -6.74 25.91
N VAL A 277 12.57 -5.90 24.98
CA VAL A 277 12.73 -4.44 25.03
C VAL A 277 11.41 -3.79 25.41
N CYS A 278 11.40 -3.01 26.49
CA CYS A 278 10.20 -2.32 26.98
C CYS A 278 9.69 -1.28 25.95
N PRO A 279 8.40 -0.90 26.02
CA PRO A 279 7.82 0.06 25.08
C PRO A 279 8.60 1.38 24.98
N ASP A 280 9.11 1.89 26.11
CA ASP A 280 9.85 3.15 26.16
C ASP A 280 11.19 3.08 25.42
N CYS A 281 11.97 2.01 25.66
CA CYS A 281 13.25 1.81 24.95
C CYS A 281 13.03 1.52 23.46
N ARG A 282 11.94 0.83 23.11
CA ARG A 282 11.57 0.57 21.72
C ARG A 282 11.21 1.87 21.00
N ALA A 283 10.41 2.73 21.63
CA ALA A 283 10.07 4.05 21.11
C ALA A 283 11.33 4.92 20.93
N GLY A 284 12.24 4.91 21.90
CA GLY A 284 13.51 5.63 21.82
C GLY A 284 14.42 5.17 20.67
N ALA A 285 14.49 3.86 20.40
CA ALA A 285 15.24 3.33 19.25
C ALA A 285 14.63 3.71 17.89
N MET A 286 13.32 3.98 17.85
CA MET A 286 12.61 4.48 16.66
C MET A 286 12.63 6.02 16.54
N GLY A 287 13.42 6.72 17.36
CA GLY A 287 13.52 8.19 17.31
C GLY A 287 12.30 8.92 17.87
N LEU A 288 11.42 8.23 18.60
CA LEU A 288 10.23 8.80 19.22
C LEU A 288 10.52 9.07 20.70
N SER A 289 10.57 10.34 21.09
CA SER A 289 10.63 10.74 22.50
C SER A 289 9.23 11.12 22.99
N PRO A 290 8.79 10.70 24.19
CA PRO A 290 7.53 11.17 24.75
C PRO A 290 7.60 12.69 24.96
N MET A 291 6.58 13.42 24.47
CA MET A 291 6.46 14.86 24.74
C MET A 291 6.28 15.09 26.24
N GLU A 292 7.13 15.93 26.85
CA GLU A 292 6.85 16.45 28.19
C GLU A 292 5.55 17.28 28.14
N LEU A 293 4.56 16.87 28.92
CA LEU A 293 3.30 17.62 29.04
C LEU A 293 3.59 19.04 29.52
N PRO A 294 3.01 20.09 28.90
CA PRO A 294 3.18 21.47 29.34
C PRO A 294 2.78 21.60 30.81
N ARG A 295 3.71 22.03 31.67
CA ARG A 295 3.39 22.32 33.06
C ARG A 295 2.36 23.44 33.09
N MET A 296 1.15 23.16 33.59
CA MET A 296 0.14 24.18 33.82
C MET A 296 0.75 25.27 34.73
N ARG A 297 0.82 26.50 34.22
CA ARG A 297 1.14 27.67 35.05
C ARG A 297 0.07 27.76 36.13
N LYS A 298 0.49 27.76 37.41
CA LYS A 298 -0.40 28.06 38.53
C LYS A 298 -1.00 29.44 38.28
N ALA A 299 -2.34 29.52 38.27
CA ALA A 299 -3.05 30.79 38.25
C ALA A 299 -2.66 31.56 39.53
N GLY A 300 -2.12 32.77 39.33
CA GLY A 300 -1.95 33.78 40.38
C GLY A 300 -3.06 34.81 40.29
#